data_AF-A0A7J3A3I4-F1
#
_entry.id   AF-A0A7J3A3I4-F1
#
_cell.length_a   1.000
_cell.length_b   1.000
_cell.length_c   1.000
_cell.angle_alpha   90.00
_cell.angle_beta   90.00
_cell.angle_gamma   90.00
#
_symmetry.space_group_name_H-M   'P 1'
#
loop_
_entity.id
_entity.type
_entity.pdbx_description
1 polymer ?
#
loop_
_entity_poly.entity_id
_entity_poly.type
_entity_poly.pdbx_seq_one_letter_code
_entity_poly.pdbx_strand_id
1 'polypeptide(L)'
;MFSKGLEIAIRDCHIAIQVYDLWDAVLKVQAGEMLIQEFCESHYPLSPCKDCPNRETEECEYCYPSCEIGGGSITCPLKVSTSYSSDVCYLAQQCYEKLLKHLLRVSGIKPPKEHDLVKLLRMLPVDLRARKLKDLINCINLLKNYNVVRYTMNLPQDTVINCRNCVDKLLTFIYKSLSEGGWLL
;
A
#
# COMPACT_ATOMS: atom_id res chain seq x y z
N MET A 1 -4.80 24.55 -1.06
CA MET A 1 -4.69 23.56 -2.15
C MET A 1 -3.36 22.85 -1.96
N PHE A 2 -3.34 21.52 -1.89
CA PHE A 2 -2.11 20.77 -1.61
C PHE A 2 -1.17 20.86 -2.81
N SER A 3 0.14 20.68 -2.57
CA SER A 3 1.06 20.43 -3.67
C SER A 3 0.64 19.13 -4.37
N LYS A 4 0.75 19.08 -5.70
CA LYS A 4 0.51 17.85 -6.49
C LYS A 4 1.36 16.67 -5.99
N GLY A 5 2.54 16.93 -5.42
CA GLY A 5 3.40 15.89 -4.85
C GLY A 5 2.83 15.29 -3.56
N LEU A 6 2.25 16.13 -2.70
CA LEU A 6 1.64 15.69 -1.45
C LEU A 6 0.34 14.91 -1.69
N GLU A 7 -0.49 15.35 -2.65
CA GLU A 7 -1.71 14.63 -3.05
C GLU A 7 -1.39 13.22 -3.55
N ILE A 8 -0.35 13.09 -4.37
CA ILE A 8 0.14 11.79 -4.86
C ILE A 8 0.62 10.93 -3.69
N ALA A 9 1.36 11.49 -2.73
CA ALA A 9 1.83 10.73 -1.56
C ALA A 9 0.65 10.20 -0.71
N ILE A 10 -0.35 11.04 -0.44
CA ILE A 10 -1.54 10.65 0.34
C ILE A 10 -2.33 9.56 -0.40
N ARG A 11 -2.64 9.79 -1.69
CA ARG A 11 -3.37 8.81 -2.52
C ARG A 11 -2.67 7.45 -2.51
N ASP A 12 -1.36 7.45 -2.68
CA ASP A 12 -0.60 6.21 -2.79
C ASP A 12 -0.50 5.49 -1.43
N CYS A 13 -0.57 6.21 -0.31
CA CYS A 13 -0.77 5.59 1.00
C CYS A 13 -2.10 4.84 1.05
N HIS A 14 -3.21 5.48 0.67
CA HIS A 14 -4.53 4.81 0.65
C HIS A 14 -4.53 3.57 -0.24
N ILE A 15 -3.89 3.62 -1.40
CA ILE A 15 -3.72 2.45 -2.27
C ILE A 15 -2.92 1.35 -1.58
N ALA A 16 -1.82 1.70 -0.89
CA ALA A 16 -1.01 0.72 -0.15
C ALA A 16 -1.82 0.02 0.96
N ILE A 17 -2.73 0.75 1.62
CA ILE A 17 -3.66 0.20 2.62
C ILE A 17 -4.61 -0.79 1.96
N GLN A 18 -5.28 -0.39 0.89
CA GLN A 18 -6.23 -1.25 0.18
C GLN A 18 -5.58 -2.55 -0.31
N VAL A 19 -4.34 -2.49 -0.79
CA VAL A 19 -3.60 -3.68 -1.23
C VAL A 19 -3.23 -4.58 -0.05
N TYR A 20 -2.89 -4.01 1.11
CA TYR A 20 -2.69 -4.80 2.32
C TYR A 20 -3.98 -5.47 2.79
N ASP A 21 -5.09 -4.74 2.84
CA ASP A 21 -6.37 -5.26 3.32
C ASP A 21 -6.83 -6.42 2.42
N LEU A 22 -6.62 -6.29 1.10
CA LEU A 22 -6.86 -7.37 0.15
C LEU A 22 -5.98 -8.60 0.43
N TRP A 23 -4.68 -8.39 0.69
CA TRP A 23 -3.76 -9.48 1.00
C TRP A 23 -4.12 -10.19 2.32
N ASP A 24 -4.48 -9.43 3.37
CA ASP A 24 -4.90 -9.98 4.66
C ASP A 24 -6.20 -10.78 4.53
N ALA A 25 -7.16 -10.28 3.75
CA ALA A 25 -8.41 -10.98 3.46
C ALA A 25 -8.18 -12.29 2.71
N VAL A 26 -7.24 -12.33 1.75
CA VAL A 26 -6.83 -13.59 1.08
C VAL A 26 -6.30 -14.61 2.09
N LEU A 27 -5.44 -14.19 3.03
CA LEU A 27 -4.91 -15.08 4.06
C LEU A 27 -6.00 -15.63 4.98
N LYS A 28 -6.96 -14.78 5.39
CA LYS A 28 -8.11 -15.21 6.21
C LYS A 28 -8.96 -16.26 5.51
N VAL A 29 -9.20 -16.10 4.20
CA VAL A 29 -9.91 -17.12 3.41
C VAL A 29 -9.13 -18.43 3.38
N GLN A 30 -7.81 -18.37 3.16
CA GLN A 30 -6.95 -19.56 3.16
C GLN A 30 -6.89 -20.27 4.52
N ALA A 31 -6.99 -19.52 5.62
CA ALA A 31 -7.05 -20.04 6.97
C ALA A 31 -8.44 -20.56 7.39
N GLY A 32 -9.47 -20.36 6.56
CA GLY A 32 -10.86 -20.68 6.90
C GLY A 32 -11.51 -19.71 7.90
N GLU A 33 -10.89 -18.55 8.13
CA GLU A 33 -11.36 -17.48 9.03
C GLU A 33 -12.35 -16.53 8.34
N MET A 34 -12.43 -16.57 7.00
CA MET A 34 -13.33 -15.76 6.18
C MET A 34 -13.95 -16.62 5.07
N LEU A 35 -15.25 -16.47 4.83
CA LEU A 35 -15.91 -17.17 3.72
C LEU A 35 -15.54 -16.53 2.37
N ILE A 36 -15.42 -17.35 1.31
CA ILE A 36 -15.14 -16.84 -0.05
C ILE A 36 -16.21 -15.82 -0.48
N GLN A 37 -17.47 -16.04 -0.11
CA GLN A 37 -18.56 -15.10 -0.39
C GLN A 37 -18.31 -13.73 0.27
N GLU A 38 -17.99 -13.73 1.57
CA GLU A 38 -17.69 -12.51 2.33
C GLU A 38 -16.53 -11.73 1.71
N PHE A 39 -15.47 -12.43 1.30
CA PHE A 39 -14.33 -11.86 0.58
C PHE A 39 -14.76 -11.16 -0.71
N CYS A 40 -15.55 -11.85 -1.54
CA CYS A 40 -16.02 -11.34 -2.82
C CYS A 40 -16.90 -10.09 -2.66
N GLU A 41 -17.83 -10.11 -1.71
CA GLU A 41 -18.76 -8.99 -1.50
C GLU A 41 -18.04 -7.74 -0.98
N SER A 42 -17.01 -7.91 -0.16
CA SER A 42 -16.27 -6.80 0.46
C SER A 42 -15.22 -6.16 -0.44
N HIS A 43 -14.51 -6.96 -1.25
CA HIS A 43 -13.35 -6.49 -2.04
C HIS A 43 -13.62 -6.41 -3.54
N TYR A 44 -14.76 -6.92 -4.00
CA TYR A 44 -15.15 -6.96 -5.40
C TYR A 44 -16.61 -6.49 -5.63
N PRO A 45 -17.01 -5.31 -5.14
CA PRO A 45 -18.41 -4.85 -5.24
C PRO A 45 -18.88 -4.58 -6.67
N LEU A 46 -17.95 -4.36 -7.60
CA LEU A 46 -18.19 -4.21 -9.04
C LEU A 46 -17.98 -5.52 -9.82
N SER A 47 -17.67 -6.63 -9.12
CA SER A 47 -17.57 -7.93 -9.78
C SER A 47 -18.96 -8.37 -10.25
N PRO A 48 -19.07 -8.91 -11.47
CA PRO A 48 -20.33 -9.37 -12.05
C PRO A 48 -21.15 -10.38 -11.21
N CYS A 49 -20.63 -10.87 -10.07
CA CYS A 49 -21.34 -11.76 -9.14
C CYS A 49 -22.68 -11.21 -8.63
N LYS A 50 -22.88 -9.88 -8.56
CA LYS A 50 -24.14 -9.32 -8.05
C LYS A 50 -25.35 -9.74 -8.87
N ASP A 51 -25.17 -9.90 -10.19
CA ASP A 51 -26.22 -10.26 -11.15
C ASP A 51 -26.08 -11.72 -11.62
N CYS A 52 -25.25 -12.54 -10.96
CA CYS A 52 -25.05 -13.94 -11.32
C CYS A 52 -26.29 -14.78 -10.95
N PRO A 53 -26.89 -15.53 -11.89
CA PRO A 53 -28.08 -16.36 -11.61
C PRO A 53 -27.79 -17.53 -10.67
N ASN A 54 -26.53 -17.93 -10.56
CA ASN A 54 -26.08 -19.02 -9.68
C ASN A 54 -25.56 -18.48 -8.34
N ARG A 55 -25.73 -17.19 -8.03
CA ARG A 55 -25.32 -16.62 -6.73
C ARG A 55 -26.10 -17.29 -5.59
N GLU A 56 -25.43 -17.57 -4.46
CA GLU A 56 -26.04 -18.16 -3.26
C GLU A 56 -26.64 -19.57 -3.44
N THR A 57 -26.39 -20.24 -4.58
CA THR A 57 -26.76 -21.64 -4.80
C THR A 57 -25.57 -22.58 -4.59
N GLU A 58 -25.83 -23.88 -4.42
CA GLU A 58 -24.78 -24.92 -4.37
C GLU A 58 -23.96 -25.02 -5.67
N GLU A 59 -24.48 -24.47 -6.77
CA GLU A 59 -23.83 -24.40 -8.08
C GLU A 59 -22.93 -23.16 -8.23
N CYS A 60 -22.85 -22.30 -7.21
CA CYS A 60 -22.02 -21.10 -7.24
C CYS A 60 -20.53 -21.42 -7.03
N GLU A 61 -19.77 -21.46 -8.12
CA GLU A 61 -18.32 -21.64 -8.07
C GLU A 61 -17.59 -20.30 -7.85
N TYR A 62 -17.94 -19.53 -6.81
CA TYR A 62 -17.34 -18.22 -6.50
C TYR A 62 -15.84 -18.16 -6.83
N CYS A 63 -15.43 -17.14 -7.56
CA CYS A 63 -14.06 -16.95 -8.03
C CYS A 63 -13.49 -18.03 -8.97
N TYR A 64 -14.20 -19.05 -9.46
CA TYR A 64 -13.67 -20.06 -10.42
C TYR A 64 -13.61 -19.54 -11.87
N PRO A 65 -12.67 -19.99 -12.74
CA PRO A 65 -12.56 -19.44 -14.10
C PRO A 65 -13.80 -19.73 -14.97
N SER A 66 -14.50 -20.83 -14.67
CA SER A 66 -15.78 -21.25 -15.26
C SER A 66 -16.93 -20.27 -14.99
N CYS A 67 -16.79 -19.41 -13.98
CA CYS A 67 -17.85 -18.52 -13.55
C CYS A 67 -18.17 -17.47 -14.63
N GLU A 68 -17.28 -17.24 -15.62
CA GLU A 68 -17.37 -16.27 -16.76
C GLU A 68 -17.67 -14.80 -16.40
N ILE A 69 -17.96 -14.57 -15.13
CA ILE A 69 -18.43 -13.37 -14.46
C ILE A 69 -17.26 -12.79 -13.63
N GLY A 70 -16.11 -13.47 -13.57
CA GLY A 70 -14.88 -13.02 -12.91
C GLY A 70 -13.75 -12.73 -13.89
N GLY A 71 -13.76 -11.54 -14.48
CA GLY A 71 -12.55 -10.85 -14.96
C GLY A 71 -12.21 -11.00 -16.43
N GLY A 72 -12.66 -10.05 -17.25
CA GLY A 72 -11.83 -9.61 -18.38
C GLY A 72 -10.49 -9.13 -17.82
N SER A 73 -9.38 -9.78 -18.19
CA SER A 73 -7.98 -9.44 -17.86
C SER A 73 -7.56 -9.36 -16.38
N ILE A 74 -8.46 -9.43 -15.39
CA ILE A 74 -8.13 -9.27 -13.96
C ILE A 74 -8.11 -10.66 -13.29
N THR A 75 -6.93 -11.11 -12.87
CA THR A 75 -6.75 -12.36 -12.14
C THR A 75 -7.32 -12.25 -10.73
N CYS A 76 -8.15 -13.21 -10.31
CA CYS A 76 -8.67 -13.30 -8.95
C CYS A 76 -7.53 -13.49 -7.92
N PRO A 77 -7.42 -12.67 -6.86
CA PRO A 77 -6.38 -12.77 -5.84
C PRO A 77 -6.32 -14.11 -5.12
N LEU A 78 -7.48 -14.78 -4.93
CA LEU A 78 -7.54 -16.12 -4.35
C LEU A 78 -6.89 -17.18 -5.23
N LYS A 79 -6.68 -16.91 -6.52
CA LYS A 79 -6.02 -17.81 -7.47
C LYS A 79 -4.55 -17.49 -7.71
N VAL A 80 -4.09 -16.30 -7.33
CA VAL A 80 -2.68 -15.92 -7.49
C VAL A 80 -1.99 -16.25 -6.18
N SER A 81 -1.20 -17.32 -6.18
CA SER A 81 -0.76 -17.97 -4.96
C SER A 81 0.10 -17.11 -4.04
N THR A 82 0.79 -16.05 -4.52
CA THR A 82 1.95 -15.54 -3.75
C THR A 82 2.42 -14.09 -4.01
N SER A 83 1.96 -13.34 -5.03
CA SER A 83 2.68 -12.11 -5.41
C SER A 83 2.39 -10.84 -4.58
N TYR A 84 1.36 -10.83 -3.73
CA TYR A 84 0.90 -9.57 -3.10
C TYR A 84 1.73 -9.11 -1.89
N SER A 85 2.45 -10.01 -1.21
CA SER A 85 3.22 -9.63 0.00
C SER A 85 4.35 -8.65 -0.31
N SER A 86 5.07 -8.85 -1.43
CA SER A 86 6.08 -7.93 -1.93
C SER A 86 5.49 -6.60 -2.40
N ASP A 87 4.30 -6.64 -3.00
CA ASP A 87 3.61 -5.44 -3.49
C ASP A 87 3.23 -4.51 -2.34
N VAL A 88 2.76 -5.05 -1.22
CA VAL A 88 2.49 -4.25 0.00
C VAL A 88 3.74 -3.49 0.44
N CYS A 89 4.86 -4.18 0.64
CA CYS A 89 6.08 -3.54 1.13
C CYS A 89 6.69 -2.59 0.10
N TYR A 90 6.56 -2.90 -1.18
CA TYR A 90 6.95 -1.99 -2.26
C TYR A 90 6.11 -0.70 -2.25
N LEU A 91 4.78 -0.81 -2.18
CA LEU A 91 3.88 0.33 -2.11
C LEU A 91 4.16 1.16 -0.84
N ALA A 92 4.41 0.52 0.29
CA ALA A 92 4.83 1.19 1.51
C ALA A 92 6.11 2.03 1.31
N GLN A 93 7.14 1.47 0.66
CA GLN A 93 8.33 2.23 0.31
C GLN A 93 8.01 3.44 -0.58
N GLN A 94 7.16 3.25 -1.60
CA GLN A 94 6.79 4.32 -2.53
C GLN A 94 6.12 5.50 -1.84
N CYS A 95 5.31 5.24 -0.81
CA CYS A 95 4.68 6.29 -0.01
C CYS A 95 5.72 7.20 0.66
N TYR A 96 6.72 6.58 1.30
CA TYR A 96 7.83 7.31 1.93
C TYR A 96 8.70 8.04 0.89
N GLU A 97 8.98 7.41 -0.24
CA GLU A 97 9.75 8.02 -1.33
C GLU A 97 9.09 9.31 -1.81
N LYS A 98 7.76 9.27 -2.03
CA LYS A 98 6.98 10.41 -2.51
C LYS A 98 6.94 11.54 -1.50
N LEU A 99 6.76 11.23 -0.21
CA LEU A 99 6.85 12.25 0.84
C LEU A 99 8.24 12.89 0.85
N LEU A 100 9.32 12.10 0.88
CA LEU A 100 10.68 12.65 0.93
C LEU A 100 11.01 13.51 -0.29
N LYS A 101 10.57 13.09 -1.49
CA LYS A 101 10.73 13.88 -2.73
C LYS A 101 9.89 15.16 -2.70
N HIS A 102 8.70 15.14 -2.11
CA HIS A 102 7.91 16.34 -1.86
C HIS A 102 8.63 17.29 -0.89
N LEU A 103 9.16 16.77 0.22
CA LEU A 103 9.90 17.54 1.21
C LEU A 103 11.16 18.21 0.63
N LEU A 104 11.87 17.53 -0.28
CA LEU A 104 12.99 18.12 -0.99
C LEU A 104 12.54 19.30 -1.85
N ARG A 105 11.43 19.17 -2.60
CA ARG A 105 10.89 20.24 -3.45
C ARG A 105 10.51 21.48 -2.65
N VAL A 106 9.79 21.33 -1.53
CA VAL A 106 9.41 22.48 -0.68
C VAL A 106 10.62 23.11 0.00
N SER A 107 11.72 22.36 0.18
CA SER A 107 13.00 22.88 0.68
C SER A 107 13.85 23.55 -0.42
N GLY A 108 13.33 23.71 -1.65
CA GLY A 108 14.09 24.26 -2.78
C GLY A 108 15.14 23.32 -3.37
N ILE A 109 15.13 22.03 -3.00
CA ILE A 109 16.09 21.02 -3.45
C ILE A 109 15.46 20.19 -4.57
N LYS A 110 16.13 20.12 -5.72
CA LYS A 110 15.70 19.27 -6.83
C LYS A 110 15.79 17.78 -6.43
N PRO A 111 14.70 17.02 -6.44
CA PRO A 111 14.75 15.61 -6.08
C PRO A 111 15.61 14.81 -7.06
N PRO A 112 16.45 13.88 -6.57
CA PRO A 112 17.22 13.00 -7.45
C PRO A 112 16.30 11.99 -8.14
N LYS A 113 16.80 11.36 -9.20
CA LYS A 113 16.11 10.23 -9.85
C LYS A 113 16.17 8.95 -9.01
N GLU A 114 17.05 8.89 -8.02
CA GLU A 114 17.23 7.73 -7.14
C GLU A 114 15.98 7.46 -6.26
N HIS A 115 15.88 6.20 -5.78
CA HIS A 115 14.77 5.67 -4.98
C HIS A 115 15.18 5.28 -3.55
N ASP A 116 16.44 5.52 -3.20
CA ASP A 116 17.00 5.20 -1.88
C ASP A 116 16.45 6.16 -0.82
N LEU A 117 15.61 5.63 0.08
CA LEU A 117 14.98 6.44 1.12
C LEU A 117 15.99 7.05 2.10
N VAL A 118 17.10 6.35 2.40
CA VAL A 118 18.12 6.84 3.34
C VAL A 118 18.88 8.00 2.72
N LYS A 119 19.21 7.92 1.42
CA LYS A 119 19.82 9.04 0.69
C LYS A 119 18.88 10.22 0.59
N LEU A 120 17.61 9.99 0.22
CA LEU A 120 16.59 11.05 0.17
C LEU A 120 16.44 11.73 1.52
N LEU A 121 16.38 10.95 2.61
CA LEU A 121 16.37 11.48 3.97
C LEU A 121 17.62 12.34 4.21
N ARG A 122 18.82 11.89 3.84
CA ARG A 122 20.08 12.62 4.08
C ARG A 122 20.17 13.96 3.36
N MET A 123 19.49 14.12 2.23
CA MET A 123 19.47 15.36 1.46
C MET A 123 18.58 16.45 2.10
N LEU A 124 17.71 16.10 3.04
CA LEU A 124 16.85 17.08 3.72
C LEU A 124 17.64 17.92 4.73
N PRO A 125 17.23 19.20 4.96
CA PRO A 125 17.78 20.04 6.01
C PRO A 125 17.81 19.33 7.38
N VAL A 126 18.86 19.58 8.17
CA VAL A 126 19.06 18.92 9.48
C VAL A 126 17.84 19.11 10.39
N ASP A 127 17.28 20.31 10.45
CA ASP A 127 16.13 20.62 11.29
C ASP A 127 14.88 19.79 10.92
N LEU A 128 14.63 19.60 9.63
CA LEU A 128 13.53 18.75 9.14
C LEU A 128 13.74 17.30 9.57
N ARG A 129 14.96 16.77 9.38
CA ARG A 129 15.28 15.38 9.74
C ARG A 129 15.18 15.14 11.24
N ALA A 130 15.81 16.00 12.04
CA ALA A 130 15.98 15.80 13.48
C ALA A 130 14.71 16.12 14.28
N ARG A 131 13.93 17.13 13.85
CA ARG A 131 12.76 17.59 14.62
C ARG A 131 11.44 17.08 14.08
N LYS A 132 11.28 16.98 12.75
CA LYS A 132 9.99 16.67 12.12
C LYS A 132 9.87 15.20 11.72
N LEU A 133 10.96 14.57 11.26
CA LEU A 133 10.90 13.21 10.72
C LEU A 133 11.39 12.12 11.69
N LYS A 134 11.71 12.47 12.93
CA LYS A 134 12.28 11.54 13.93
C LYS A 134 11.49 10.23 14.03
N ASP A 135 10.17 10.33 14.07
CA ASP A 135 9.27 9.18 14.26
C ASP A 135 9.15 8.30 12.99
N LEU A 136 9.61 8.80 11.85
CA LEU A 136 9.60 8.10 10.56
C LEU A 136 10.92 7.40 10.23
N ILE A 137 12.01 7.69 10.95
CA ILE A 137 13.36 7.18 10.64
C ILE A 137 13.40 5.65 10.66
N ASN A 138 12.75 5.02 11.64
CA ASN A 138 12.73 3.55 11.74
C ASN A 138 12.05 2.91 10.52
N CYS A 139 10.94 3.49 10.07
CA CYS A 139 10.24 3.03 8.87
C CYS A 139 11.03 3.28 7.59
N ILE A 140 11.74 4.41 7.50
CA ILE A 140 12.65 4.68 6.37
C ILE A 140 13.75 3.61 6.28
N ASN A 141 14.34 3.23 7.42
CA ASN A 141 15.37 2.19 7.45
C ASN A 141 14.81 0.80 7.12
N LEU A 142 13.61 0.49 7.60
CA LEU A 142 12.91 -0.76 7.28
C LEU A 142 12.60 -0.86 5.78
N LEU A 143 12.10 0.21 5.18
CA LEU A 143 11.54 0.21 3.82
C LEU A 143 12.58 0.41 2.70
N LYS A 144 13.86 0.62 3.02
CA LYS A 144 14.89 1.02 2.04
C LYS A 144 15.19 -0.01 0.93
N ASN A 145 14.84 -1.28 1.14
CA ASN A 145 15.28 -2.38 0.25
C ASN A 145 14.21 -2.91 -0.70
N TYR A 146 12.93 -2.54 -0.56
CA TYR A 146 11.84 -3.22 -1.26
C TYR A 146 11.75 -2.91 -2.76
N ASN A 147 12.46 -1.88 -3.23
CA ASN A 147 12.56 -1.56 -4.65
C ASN A 147 13.29 -2.67 -5.44
N VAL A 148 14.13 -3.45 -4.76
CA VAL A 148 14.87 -4.60 -5.33
C VAL A 148 14.07 -5.90 -5.20
N VAL A 149 13.10 -5.95 -4.27
CA VAL A 149 12.37 -7.17 -3.89
C VAL A 149 11.11 -7.41 -4.75
N ARG A 150 10.77 -6.47 -5.65
CA ARG A 150 9.54 -6.49 -6.48
C ARG A 150 9.29 -7.78 -7.29
N TYR A 151 10.27 -8.66 -7.46
CA TYR A 151 10.19 -9.72 -8.48
C TYR A 151 10.34 -11.15 -7.97
N THR A 152 10.58 -11.41 -6.67
CA THR A 152 11.14 -12.74 -6.34
C THR A 152 10.85 -13.34 -4.96
N MET A 153 10.07 -12.73 -4.06
CA MET A 153 9.95 -13.28 -2.69
C MET A 153 8.57 -13.12 -2.06
N ASN A 154 8.07 -14.21 -1.49
CA ASN A 154 7.09 -14.15 -0.41
C ASN A 154 7.75 -13.54 0.82
N LEU A 155 7.19 -12.47 1.34
CA LEU A 155 7.65 -11.87 2.58
C LEU A 155 6.93 -12.50 3.79
N PRO A 156 7.61 -12.69 4.93
CA PRO A 156 6.96 -13.14 6.15
C PRO A 156 5.82 -12.21 6.56
N GLN A 157 4.75 -12.76 7.15
CA GLN A 157 3.56 -11.99 7.54
C GLN A 157 3.91 -10.79 8.43
N ASP A 158 4.77 -10.98 9.44
CA ASP A 158 5.28 -9.91 10.31
C ASP A 158 5.97 -8.79 9.53
N THR A 159 6.67 -9.12 8.45
CA THR A 159 7.32 -8.11 7.60
C THR A 159 6.26 -7.25 6.89
N VAL A 160 5.23 -7.88 6.35
CA VAL A 160 4.13 -7.20 5.65
C VAL A 160 3.32 -6.32 6.61
N ILE A 161 3.02 -6.83 7.82
CA ILE A 161 2.38 -6.07 8.91
C ILE A 161 3.23 -4.84 9.27
N ASN A 162 4.55 -5.00 9.41
CA ASN A 162 5.44 -3.88 9.70
C ASN A 162 5.45 -2.83 8.56
N CYS A 163 5.39 -3.25 7.30
CA CYS A 163 5.25 -2.35 6.16
C CYS A 163 3.93 -1.56 6.22
N ARG A 164 2.81 -2.22 6.53
CA ARG A 164 1.49 -1.58 6.71
C ARG A 164 1.48 -0.56 7.85
N ASN A 165 2.06 -0.93 8.99
CA ASN A 165 2.21 -0.05 10.16
C ASN A 165 3.00 1.22 9.82
N CYS A 166 4.00 1.12 8.94
CA CYS A 166 4.72 2.28 8.45
C CYS A 166 3.84 3.19 7.58
N VAL A 167 2.99 2.63 6.72
CA VAL A 167 2.03 3.43 5.94
C VAL A 167 1.05 4.19 6.86
N ASP A 168 0.54 3.55 7.92
CA ASP A 168 -0.33 4.23 8.90
C ASP A 168 0.40 5.38 9.59
N LYS A 169 1.61 5.12 10.10
CA LYS A 169 2.44 6.15 10.73
C LYS A 169 2.67 7.34 9.81
N LEU A 170 2.91 7.08 8.53
CA LEU A 170 3.10 8.12 7.52
C LEU A 170 1.83 8.95 7.30
N LEU A 171 0.67 8.31 7.15
CA LEU A 171 -0.60 9.02 7.00
C LEU A 171 -0.93 9.85 8.25
N THR A 172 -0.81 9.28 9.44
CA THR A 172 -1.00 10.00 10.70
C THR A 172 -0.06 11.21 10.78
N PHE A 173 1.21 11.03 10.40
CA PHE A 173 2.18 12.11 10.35
C PHE A 173 1.78 13.23 9.38
N ILE A 174 1.34 12.88 8.17
CA ILE A 174 0.90 13.85 7.16
C ILE A 174 -0.30 14.63 7.67
N TYR A 175 -1.35 13.96 8.15
CA TYR A 175 -2.57 14.62 8.63
C TYR A 175 -2.31 15.50 9.85
N LYS A 176 -1.49 15.03 10.80
CA LYS A 176 -1.05 15.84 11.95
C LYS A 176 -0.30 17.09 11.50
N SER A 177 0.66 16.94 10.60
CA SER A 177 1.46 18.06 10.08
C SER A 177 0.62 19.09 9.31
N LEU A 178 -0.43 18.64 8.62
CA LEU A 178 -1.40 19.53 7.97
C LEU A 178 -2.23 20.33 8.99
N SER A 179 -2.59 19.71 10.12
CA SER A 179 -3.33 20.40 11.20
C SER A 179 -2.47 21.38 12.01
N GLU A 180 -1.17 21.12 12.18
CA GLU A 180 -0.26 21.89 13.05
C GLU A 180 0.45 23.07 12.32
N GLY A 181 -0.22 23.70 11.36
CA GLY A 181 0.30 24.88 10.67
C GLY A 181 0.95 24.62 9.30
N GLY A 182 0.68 23.47 8.68
CA GLY A 182 0.78 23.32 7.23
C GLY A 182 2.18 23.47 6.62
N TRP A 183 3.27 23.29 7.38
CA TRP A 183 4.64 23.39 6.85
C TRP A 183 4.98 22.36 5.75
N LEU A 184 4.09 21.39 5.53
CA LEU A 184 4.11 20.49 4.38
C LEU A 184 3.64 21.15 3.06
N LEU A 185 3.11 22.37 3.11
CA LEU A 185 2.66 23.17 1.98
C LEU A 185 3.79 24.09 1.51
#